data_AF-A0A6I6GE20-F1
#
_entry.id   AF-A0A6I6GE20-F1
#
_cell.length_a   1.000
_cell.length_b   1.000
_cell.length_c   1.000
_cell.angle_alpha   90.00
_cell.angle_beta   90.00
_cell.angle_gamma   90.00
#
_symmetry.space_group_name_H-M   'P 1'
#
loop_
_entity.id
_entity.type
_entity.pdbx_description
1 polymer ?
#
loop_
_entity_poly.entity_id
_entity_poly.type
_entity_poly.pdbx_seq_one_letter_code
_entity_poly.pdbx_strand_id
1 'polypeptide(L)'
;MCSVEAAEVLVRRGVLSESTASADALRTFARDGRLIALRGDRRWVYPRFQMDHVDPRDPDNIICAINRLLDARRFPEAALSWWTLPSIALPDRRPPMSLLGVDHDALRQLATDYASGEWTEQNA
;
A
#
# COMPACT_ATOMS: atom_id res chain seq x y z
N MET A 1 -1.83 6.88 10.36
CA MET A 1 -0.74 7.01 11.36
C MET A 1 0.24 8.06 10.88
N CYS A 2 0.86 8.83 11.76
CA CYS A 2 1.91 9.78 11.37
C CYS A 2 3.25 9.07 11.11
N SER A 3 4.24 9.80 10.59
CA SER A 3 5.56 9.23 10.28
C SER A 3 6.25 8.57 11.47
N VAL A 4 6.17 9.15 12.67
CA VAL A 4 6.81 8.59 13.87
C VAL A 4 6.21 7.24 14.23
N GLU A 5 4.88 7.17 14.33
CA GLU A 5 4.16 5.92 14.63
C GLU A 5 4.41 4.84 13.56
N ALA A 6 4.44 5.23 12.28
CA ALA A 6 4.75 4.30 11.19
C ALA A 6 6.18 3.75 11.29
N ALA A 7 7.16 4.60 11.59
CA ALA A 7 8.54 4.20 11.77
C ALA A 7 8.70 3.24 12.96
N GLU A 8 8.07 3.54 14.09
CA GLU A 8 8.07 2.67 15.29
C GLU A 8 7.50 1.28 15.00
N VAL A 9 6.44 1.18 14.20
CA VAL A 9 5.88 -0.13 13.80
C VAL A 9 6.89 -0.93 12.98
N LEU A 10 7.56 -0.30 12.00
CA LEU A 10 8.56 -0.99 11.18
C LEU A 10 9.81 -1.38 11.98
N VAL A 11 10.23 -0.56 12.96
CA VAL A 11 11.32 -0.90 13.89
C VAL A 11 10.94 -2.11 14.75
N ARG A 12 9.75 -2.09 15.35
CA ARG A 12 9.26 -3.18 16.20
C ARG A 12 9.15 -4.49 15.43
N ARG A 13 8.82 -4.43 14.15
CA ARG A 13 8.78 -5.60 13.24
C ARG A 13 10.17 -6.05 12.77
N GLY A 14 11.25 -5.35 13.12
CA GLY A 14 12.61 -5.63 12.64
C GLY A 14 12.84 -5.32 11.16
N VAL A 15 11.91 -4.61 10.53
CA VAL A 15 11.98 -4.21 9.11
C VAL A 15 12.93 -3.03 8.94
N LEU A 16 12.92 -2.06 9.84
CA LEU A 16 13.89 -0.97 9.87
C LEU A 16 14.69 -1.03 11.16
N SER A 17 15.94 -0.57 11.13
CA SER A 17 16.67 -0.27 12.36
C SER A 17 16.26 1.09 12.90
N GLU A 18 16.41 1.34 14.20
CA GLU A 18 16.19 2.68 14.78
C GLU A 18 17.00 3.77 14.08
N SER A 19 18.22 3.45 13.65
CA SER A 19 19.10 4.35 12.90
C SER A 19 18.60 4.67 11.47
N THR A 20 17.77 3.81 10.88
CA THR A 20 17.23 3.99 9.52
C THR A 20 15.77 4.43 9.50
N ALA A 21 15.05 4.23 10.61
CA ALA A 21 13.64 4.56 10.76
C ALA A 21 13.43 6.05 11.04
N SER A 22 13.55 6.87 9.99
CA SER A 22 13.29 8.31 10.05
C SER A 22 12.05 8.71 9.26
N ALA A 23 11.47 9.86 9.62
CA ALA A 23 10.40 10.47 8.82
C ALA A 23 10.86 10.79 7.38
N ASP A 24 12.16 11.01 7.15
CA ASP A 24 12.71 11.18 5.80
C ASP A 24 12.74 9.87 5.02
N ALA A 25 13.14 8.75 5.63
CA ALA A 25 13.14 7.45 4.98
C ALA A 25 11.74 7.04 4.51
N LEU A 26 10.72 7.19 5.37
CA LEU A 26 9.32 6.92 4.99
C LEU A 26 8.82 7.82 3.87
N ARG A 27 9.24 9.09 3.85
CA ARG A 27 8.92 10.02 2.75
C ARG A 27 9.61 9.59 1.46
N THR A 28 10.85 9.15 1.51
CA THR A 28 11.57 8.61 0.35
C THR A 28 10.85 7.38 -0.21
N PHE A 29 10.48 6.41 0.64
CA PHE A 29 9.73 5.24 0.17
C PHE A 29 8.37 5.61 -0.45
N ALA A 30 7.67 6.60 0.09
CA ALA A 30 6.43 7.09 -0.50
C ALA A 30 6.66 7.80 -1.85
N ARG A 31 7.73 8.60 -1.98
CA ARG A 31 8.12 9.25 -3.24
C ARG A 31 8.53 8.24 -4.32
N ASP A 32 9.04 7.08 -3.92
CA ASP A 32 9.33 5.95 -4.81
C ASP A 32 8.09 5.11 -5.15
N GLY A 33 6.91 5.48 -4.64
CA GLY A 33 5.67 4.71 -4.83
C GLY A 33 5.63 3.38 -4.08
N ARG A 34 6.53 3.16 -3.11
CA ARG A 34 6.58 1.92 -2.31
C ARG A 34 5.59 1.95 -1.16
N LEU A 35 5.32 3.13 -0.63
CA LEU A 35 4.34 3.40 0.41
C LEU A 35 3.29 4.37 -0.08
N ILE A 36 2.07 4.23 0.45
CA ILE A 36 1.05 5.27 0.33
C ILE A 36 1.28 6.27 1.47
N ALA A 37 1.45 7.54 1.11
CA ALA A 37 1.46 8.65 2.06
C ALA A 37 0.46 9.71 1.60
N LEU A 38 -0.49 10.03 2.45
CA LEU A 38 -1.49 11.06 2.20
C LEU A 38 -1.06 12.35 2.86
N ARG A 39 -1.35 13.49 2.21
CA ARG A 39 -1.17 14.79 2.82
C ARG A 39 -2.35 15.08 3.75
N GLY A 40 -2.14 14.96 5.07
CA GLY A 40 -3.07 15.52 6.05
C GLY A 40 -2.80 17.01 6.29
N ASP A 41 -3.66 17.67 7.08
CA ASP A 41 -3.62 19.12 7.34
C ASP A 41 -2.24 19.66 7.72
N ARG A 42 -1.46 18.91 8.51
CA ARG A 42 -0.15 19.35 9.02
C ARG A 42 0.96 18.30 8.95
N ARG A 43 0.63 17.06 8.60
CA ARG A 43 1.58 15.95 8.59
C ARG A 43 1.26 14.94 7.49
N TRP A 44 2.27 14.19 7.09
CA TRP A 44 2.10 13.00 6.27
C TRP A 44 1.42 11.91 7.08
N VAL A 45 0.45 11.24 6.48
CA VAL A 45 -0.31 10.15 7.09
C VAL A 45 -0.14 8.88 6.26
N TYR A 46 0.22 7.81 6.93
CA TYR A 46 0.42 6.48 6.38
C TYR A 46 -0.76 5.60 6.82
N PRO A 47 -1.49 4.98 5.88
CA PRO A 47 -2.46 3.94 6.20
C PRO A 47 -1.83 2.83 7.04
N ARG A 48 -2.56 2.34 8.05
CA ARG A 48 -2.02 1.35 9.00
C ARG A 48 -1.78 -0.01 8.34
N PHE A 49 -2.69 -0.46 7.49
CA PHE A 49 -2.65 -1.80 6.89
C PHE A 49 -1.30 -2.10 6.22
N GLN A 50 -0.69 -1.12 5.53
CA GLN A 50 0.61 -1.34 4.89
C GLN A 50 1.72 -1.57 5.91
N MET A 51 1.69 -0.92 7.08
CA MET A 51 2.77 -1.02 8.07
C MET A 51 2.81 -2.39 8.75
N ASP A 52 1.69 -3.10 8.80
CA ASP A 52 1.60 -4.43 9.40
C ASP A 52 2.23 -5.52 8.49
N HIS A 53 2.39 -5.25 7.19
CA HIS A 53 2.83 -6.25 6.20
C HIS A 53 4.04 -5.84 5.34
N VAL A 54 4.31 -4.55 5.17
CA VAL A 54 5.34 -4.06 4.24
C VAL A 54 6.76 -4.30 4.75
N ASP A 55 7.67 -4.65 3.84
CA ASP A 55 9.10 -4.31 3.92
C ASP A 55 9.39 -3.37 2.74
N PRO A 56 9.60 -2.05 2.96
CA PRO A 56 9.77 -1.09 1.87
C PRO A 56 11.16 -1.14 1.20
N ARG A 57 12.09 -1.91 1.78
CA ARG A 57 13.43 -2.13 1.21
C ARG A 57 13.41 -3.25 0.18
N ASP A 58 12.49 -4.19 0.34
CA ASP A 58 12.26 -5.29 -0.59
C ASP A 58 11.37 -4.81 -1.76
N PRO A 59 11.91 -4.71 -2.99
CA PRO A 59 11.12 -4.29 -4.15
C PRO A 59 10.05 -5.32 -4.55
N ASP A 60 10.19 -6.58 -4.14
CA ASP A 60 9.25 -7.68 -4.47
C ASP A 60 8.14 -7.82 -3.42
N ASN A 61 8.22 -7.06 -2.32
CA ASN A 61 7.15 -6.97 -1.35
C ASN A 61 5.83 -6.60 -2.04
N ILE A 62 4.78 -7.38 -1.78
CA ILE A 62 3.50 -7.28 -2.49
C ILE A 62 2.88 -5.87 -2.42
N ILE A 63 3.01 -5.17 -1.28
CA ILE A 63 2.49 -3.80 -1.13
C ILE A 63 3.28 -2.84 -2.03
N CYS A 64 4.61 -2.98 -2.06
CA CYS A 64 5.46 -2.13 -2.89
C CYS A 64 5.22 -2.37 -4.38
N ALA A 65 5.07 -3.63 -4.80
CA ALA A 65 4.78 -3.99 -6.18
C ALA A 65 3.44 -3.39 -6.64
N ILE A 66 2.37 -3.59 -5.87
CA ILE A 66 1.04 -3.08 -6.20
C ILE A 66 1.00 -1.55 -6.17
N ASN A 67 1.57 -0.91 -5.14
CA ASN A 67 1.57 0.55 -5.07
C ASN A 67 2.29 1.18 -6.26
N ARG A 68 3.38 0.58 -6.77
CA ARG A 68 4.04 1.04 -7.99
C ARG A 68 3.19 0.79 -9.23
N LEU A 69 2.56 -0.37 -9.34
CA LEU A 69 1.65 -0.68 -10.45
C LEU A 69 0.50 0.32 -10.55
N LEU A 70 -0.04 0.74 -9.40
CA LEU A 70 -1.11 1.73 -9.30
C LEU A 70 -0.61 3.19 -9.31
N ASP A 71 0.68 3.42 -9.55
CA ASP A 71 1.34 4.75 -9.51
C ASP A 71 0.97 5.57 -8.25
N ALA A 72 1.04 4.93 -7.08
CA ALA A 72 0.69 5.52 -5.78
C ALA A 72 1.54 6.76 -5.43
N ARG A 73 2.68 6.95 -6.10
CA ARG A 73 3.46 8.19 -6.01
C ARG A 73 2.65 9.40 -6.51
N ARG A 74 1.95 9.24 -7.64
CA ARG A 74 1.18 10.31 -8.29
C ARG A 74 -0.28 10.32 -7.85
N PHE A 75 -0.85 9.14 -7.57
CA PHE A 75 -2.25 8.97 -7.23
C PHE A 75 -2.43 8.20 -5.91
N PRO A 76 -1.92 8.72 -4.78
CA PRO A 76 -1.95 7.99 -3.50
C PRO A 76 -3.37 7.75 -2.99
N GLU A 77 -4.32 8.65 -3.25
CA GLU A 77 -5.73 8.49 -2.89
C GLU A 77 -6.42 7.38 -3.69
N ALA A 78 -6.09 7.26 -4.99
CA ALA A 78 -6.64 6.20 -5.85
C ALA A 78 -6.08 4.84 -5.43
N ALA A 79 -4.77 4.74 -5.20
CA ALA A 79 -4.14 3.52 -4.69
C ALA A 79 -4.73 3.12 -3.32
N LEU A 80 -4.95 4.08 -2.41
CA LEU A 80 -5.61 3.81 -1.14
C LEU A 80 -7.04 3.28 -1.32
N SER A 81 -7.81 3.91 -2.21
CA SER A 81 -9.19 3.53 -2.48
C SER A 81 -9.26 2.10 -3.01
N TRP A 82 -8.36 1.74 -3.93
CA TRP A 82 -8.24 0.36 -4.42
C TRP A 82 -8.01 -0.63 -3.28
N TRP A 83 -7.08 -0.32 -2.36
CA TRP A 83 -6.77 -1.23 -1.24
C TRP A 83 -7.92 -1.41 -0.24
N THR A 84 -8.69 -0.34 0.01
CA THR A 84 -9.59 -0.23 1.17
C THR A 84 -11.07 -0.33 0.86
N LEU A 85 -11.46 -0.07 -0.39
CA LEU A 85 -12.85 -0.17 -0.79
C LEU A 85 -13.26 -1.62 -1.08
N PRO A 86 -14.52 -1.98 -0.80
CA PRO A 86 -15.11 -3.26 -1.22
C PRO A 86 -14.85 -3.57 -2.70
N SER A 87 -14.32 -4.76 -2.99
CA SER A 87 -14.08 -5.22 -4.36
C SER A 87 -15.13 -6.24 -4.79
N ILE A 88 -15.82 -5.97 -5.91
CA ILE A 88 -16.80 -6.93 -6.47
C ILE A 88 -16.16 -8.23 -6.96
N ALA A 89 -14.85 -8.22 -7.24
CA ALA A 89 -14.10 -9.38 -7.68
C ALA A 89 -13.72 -10.32 -6.53
N LEU A 90 -13.97 -9.92 -5.27
CA LEU A 90 -13.69 -10.72 -4.09
C LEU A 90 -14.98 -11.22 -3.42
N PRO A 91 -14.96 -12.42 -2.82
CA PRO A 91 -16.09 -12.92 -2.03
C PRO A 91 -16.51 -11.94 -0.94
N ASP A 92 -17.82 -11.86 -0.69
CA ASP A 92 -18.44 -10.96 0.30
C ASP A 92 -18.11 -9.47 0.10
N ARG A 93 -17.60 -9.11 -1.09
CA ARG A 93 -17.13 -7.76 -1.42
C ARG A 93 -16.10 -7.22 -0.43
N ARG A 94 -15.28 -8.10 0.15
CA ARG A 94 -14.21 -7.66 1.06
C ARG A 94 -13.19 -6.78 0.32
N PRO A 95 -12.49 -5.88 1.03
CA PRO A 95 -11.48 -5.03 0.39
C PRO A 95 -10.20 -5.81 0.08
N PRO A 96 -9.43 -5.43 -0.95
CA PRO A 96 -8.19 -6.13 -1.33
C PRO A 96 -7.20 -6.29 -0.18
N MET A 97 -7.07 -5.31 0.70
CA MET A 97 -6.18 -5.41 1.88
C MET A 97 -6.46 -6.62 2.78
N SER A 98 -7.66 -7.21 2.73
CA SER A 98 -8.00 -8.43 3.48
C SER A 98 -7.24 -9.69 3.02
N LEU A 99 -6.61 -9.66 1.85
CA LEU A 99 -5.79 -10.74 1.32
C LEU A 99 -4.32 -10.67 1.78
N LEU A 100 -3.92 -9.61 2.48
CA LEU A 100 -2.55 -9.44 2.95
C LEU A 100 -2.17 -10.55 3.94
N GLY A 101 -1.10 -11.29 3.61
CA GLY A 101 -0.65 -12.43 4.40
C GLY A 101 -1.48 -13.71 4.21
N VAL A 102 -2.46 -13.69 3.30
CA VAL A 102 -3.31 -14.83 2.97
C VAL A 102 -3.04 -15.30 1.54
N ASP A 103 -3.18 -14.40 0.55
CA ASP A 103 -3.07 -14.74 -0.87
C ASP A 103 -2.48 -13.57 -1.66
N HIS A 104 -1.17 -13.63 -1.91
CA HIS A 104 -0.46 -12.58 -2.65
C HIS A 104 -0.65 -12.69 -4.16
N ASP A 105 -0.94 -13.88 -4.69
CA ASP A 105 -1.11 -14.07 -6.13
C ASP A 105 -2.46 -13.53 -6.58
N ALA A 106 -3.53 -13.76 -5.81
CA ALA A 106 -4.82 -13.12 -6.03
C ALA A 106 -4.72 -11.58 -5.96
N LEU A 107 -3.90 -11.04 -5.06
CA LEU A 107 -3.63 -9.60 -4.97
C LEU A 107 -2.95 -9.05 -6.24
N ARG A 108 -1.94 -9.75 -6.76
CA ARG A 108 -1.26 -9.36 -8.00
C ARG A 108 -2.22 -9.39 -9.19
N GLN A 109 -3.01 -10.44 -9.31
CA GLN A 109 -3.98 -10.58 -10.39
C GLN A 109 -5.00 -9.43 -10.34
N LEU A 110 -5.63 -9.21 -9.19
CA LEU A 110 -6.63 -8.14 -9.04
C LEU A 110 -6.07 -6.75 -9.36
N ALA A 111 -4.82 -6.48 -8.96
CA ALA A 111 -4.18 -5.19 -9.26
C ALA A 111 -3.86 -5.05 -10.75
N THR A 112 -3.51 -6.14 -11.42
CA THR A 112 -3.22 -6.18 -12.86
C THR A 112 -4.48 -5.95 -13.68
N ASP A 113 -5.58 -6.64 -13.34
CA ASP A 113 -6.89 -6.48 -13.99
C ASP A 113 -7.44 -5.05 -13.83
N TYR A 114 -7.21 -4.45 -12.66
CA TYR A 114 -7.57 -3.06 -12.42
C TYR A 114 -6.72 -2.09 -13.24
N ALA A 115 -5.40 -2.32 -13.32
CA ALA A 115 -4.48 -1.44 -14.04
C ALA A 115 -4.58 -1.57 -15.58
N SER A 116 -4.98 -2.73 -16.10
CA SER A 116 -5.20 -2.96 -17.53
C SER A 116 -6.48 -2.31 -18.06
N GLY A 117 -7.38 -1.85 -17.17
CA GLY A 117 -8.69 -1.31 -17.54
C GLY A 117 -9.71 -2.38 -17.93
N GLU A 118 -9.37 -3.67 -17.80
CA GLU A 118 -10.30 -4.80 -18.03
C GLU A 118 -11.49 -4.78 -17.04
N TRP A 119 -11.39 -3.99 -15.97
CA TRP A 119 -12.48 -3.78 -15.02
C TRP A 119 -13.68 -2.98 -15.60
N THR A 120 -13.49 -2.23 -16.68
CA THR A 120 -14.50 -1.29 -17.21
C THR A 120 -15.55 -1.92 -18.15
N GLU A 121 -15.37 -3.15 -18.62
CA GLU A 121 -16.25 -3.72 -19.68
C GLU A 121 -17.26 -4.79 -19.23
N GLN A 122 -17.22 -5.27 -17.98
CA GLN A 122 -18.09 -6.38 -17.56
C GLN A 122 -19.37 -5.99 -16.80
N ASN A 123 -19.66 -4.70 -16.63
CA ASN A 123 -20.89 -4.23 -15.95
C ASN A 123 -21.58 -3.04 -16.65
N ALA A 124 -21.41 -2.90 -17.97
CA ALA A 124 -22.24 -2.01 -18.79
C ALA A 124 -23.56 -2.68 -19.20
#